data_AF-A0AAD7DEY7-F1
#
_entry.id   AF-A0AAD7DEY7-F1
#
_cell.length_a   1.000
_cell.length_b   1.000
_cell.length_c   1.000
_cell.angle_alpha   90.00
_cell.angle_beta   90.00
_cell.angle_gamma   90.00
#
_symmetry.space_group_name_H-M   'P 1'
#
loop_
_entity.id
_entity.type
_entity.pdbx_description
1 polymer ?
#
loop_
_entity_poly.entity_id
_entity_poly.type
_entity_poly.pdbx_seq_one_letter_code
_entity_poly.pdbx_strand_id
1 'polypeptide(L)'
;MASGSSLATSAAGESDGHACTLALAALPEAELRAFAAKLVTNATLQRAIAHELRLRAVPRGRSETRQRPAPPADAVCVNCQQAHRATDADGPCSFHPGHIEDDMFEFLSRTPEGRELRISRTLAMWTCCAEAPQMPGRAEAAAHLWRAE
;
A
#
# COMPACT_ATOMS: atom_id res chain seq x y z
N MET A 1 6.20 23.35 36.49
CA MET A 1 4.82 23.48 35.97
C MET A 1 4.70 22.58 34.76
N ALA A 2 4.09 21.41 34.90
CA ALA A 2 3.95 20.43 33.84
C ALA A 2 2.54 20.51 33.26
N SER A 3 2.42 21.01 32.03
CA SER A 3 1.16 21.03 31.29
C SER A 3 0.97 19.68 30.61
N GLY A 4 0.05 18.87 31.14
CA GLY A 4 -0.41 17.64 30.50
C GLY A 4 -1.54 17.97 29.53
N SER A 5 -1.26 17.88 28.23
CA SER A 5 -2.30 17.97 27.19
C SER A 5 -2.94 16.60 27.00
N SER A 6 -4.19 16.48 27.46
CA SER A 6 -5.04 15.32 27.30
C SER A 6 -5.74 15.38 25.94
N LEU A 7 -5.38 14.46 25.03
CA LEU A 7 -6.05 14.34 23.72
C LEU A 7 -7.28 13.45 23.88
N ALA A 8 -8.46 14.10 23.91
CA ALA A 8 -9.74 13.43 23.80
C ALA A 8 -9.86 12.78 22.41
N THR A 9 -10.11 11.47 22.39
CA THR A 9 -10.38 10.71 21.17
C THR A 9 -11.89 10.66 20.97
N SER A 10 -12.41 11.44 20.02
CA SER A 10 -13.82 11.37 19.61
C SER A 10 -13.93 10.65 18.26
N ALA A 11 -14.91 9.77 18.18
CA ALA A 11 -15.19 8.92 17.04
C ALA A 11 -16.06 9.62 15.97
N ALA A 12 -15.81 9.22 14.71
CA ALA A 12 -16.74 9.02 13.60
C ALA A 12 -16.69 10.01 12.41
N GLY A 13 -16.40 9.43 11.23
CA GLY A 13 -17.24 9.57 10.03
C GLY A 13 -16.88 10.73 9.10
N GLU A 14 -16.13 10.42 8.03
CA GLU A 14 -15.95 11.12 6.73
C GLU A 14 -15.58 12.63 6.70
N SER A 15 -15.70 13.35 7.81
CA SER A 15 -15.27 14.73 8.02
C SER A 15 -13.87 14.83 8.66
N ASP A 16 -13.33 13.69 9.11
CA ASP A 16 -12.07 13.60 9.87
C ASP A 16 -10.84 14.04 9.08
N GLY A 17 -10.83 13.86 7.75
CA GLY A 17 -9.68 14.22 6.92
C GLY A 17 -9.42 15.72 6.90
N HIS A 18 -10.47 16.54 6.84
CA HIS A 18 -10.34 17.99 6.81
C HIS A 18 -9.97 18.56 8.18
N ALA A 19 -10.57 18.05 9.25
CA ALA A 19 -10.22 18.40 10.62
C ALA A 19 -8.77 18.05 10.96
N CYS A 20 -8.30 16.86 10.54
CA CYS A 20 -6.92 16.43 10.70
C CYS A 20 -5.95 17.35 9.93
N THR A 21 -6.30 17.73 8.70
CA THR A 21 -5.48 18.64 7.88
C THR A 21 -5.34 20.02 8.53
N LEU A 22 -6.43 20.58 9.05
CA LEU A 22 -6.42 21.86 9.76
C LEU A 22 -5.61 21.78 11.05
N ALA A 23 -5.74 20.70 11.82
CA ALA A 23 -4.96 20.48 13.04
C ALA A 23 -3.46 20.38 12.73
N LEU A 24 -3.07 19.67 11.67
CA LEU A 24 -1.68 19.59 11.21
C LEU A 24 -1.13 20.94 10.75
N ALA A 25 -1.94 21.74 10.04
CA ALA A 25 -1.55 23.05 9.56
C ALA A 25 -1.35 24.08 10.70
N ALA A 26 -2.02 23.87 11.84
CA ALA A 26 -1.88 24.72 13.02
C ALA A 26 -0.64 24.41 13.88
N LEU A 27 0.06 23.29 13.63
CA LEU A 27 1.22 22.90 14.42
C LEU A 27 2.45 23.76 14.08
N PRO A 28 3.26 24.17 15.08
CA PRO A 28 4.57 24.76 14.84
C PRO A 28 5.48 23.81 14.07
N GLU A 29 6.35 24.34 13.23
CA GLU A 29 7.26 23.53 12.39
C GLU A 29 8.14 22.58 13.23
N ALA A 30 8.56 22.99 14.43
CA ALA A 30 9.34 22.15 15.33
C ALA A 30 8.56 20.88 15.77
N GLU A 31 7.26 21.02 16.05
CA GLU A 31 6.40 19.89 16.43
C GLU A 31 6.13 18.98 15.23
N LEU A 32 5.92 19.56 14.04
CA LEU A 32 5.79 18.79 12.80
C LEU A 32 7.04 17.95 12.51
N ARG A 33 8.24 18.52 12.66
CA ARG A 33 9.50 17.78 12.49
C ARG A 33 9.65 16.66 13.53
N ALA A 34 9.31 16.92 14.80
CA ALA A 34 9.36 15.91 15.84
C ALA A 34 8.35 14.77 15.59
N PHE A 35 7.16 15.10 15.10
CA PHE A 35 6.15 14.11 14.69
C PHE A 35 6.62 13.28 13.50
N ALA A 36 7.14 13.91 12.45
CA ALA A 36 7.73 13.23 11.30
C ALA A 36 8.89 12.29 11.71
N ALA A 37 9.75 12.74 12.63
CA ALA A 37 10.82 11.93 13.19
C ALA A 37 10.28 10.66 13.90
N LYS A 38 9.14 10.75 14.59
CA LYS A 38 8.49 9.57 15.19
C LYS A 38 7.90 8.65 14.13
N LEU A 39 7.26 9.17 13.09
CA LEU A 39 6.71 8.34 12.01
C LEU A 39 7.80 7.51 11.33
N VAL A 40 8.99 8.09 11.14
CA VAL A 40 10.12 7.35 10.58
C VAL A 40 10.76 6.36 11.55
N THR A 41 10.37 6.26 12.82
CA THR A 41 10.83 5.14 13.66
C THR A 41 10.02 3.85 13.44
N ASN A 42 8.87 3.95 12.77
CA ASN A 42 8.01 2.82 12.45
C ASN A 42 8.33 2.30 11.03
N ALA A 43 8.88 1.09 10.94
CA ALA A 43 9.30 0.48 9.68
C ALA A 43 8.17 0.36 8.64
N THR A 44 6.93 0.17 9.07
CA THR A 44 5.77 0.10 8.17
C THR A 44 5.46 1.47 7.56
N LEU A 45 5.44 2.52 8.39
CA LEU A 45 5.19 3.89 7.92
C LEU A 45 6.35 4.42 7.06
N GLN A 46 7.60 4.11 7.43
CA GLN A 46 8.76 4.42 6.58
C GLN A 46 8.61 3.86 5.16
N ARG A 47 8.20 2.60 5.03
CA ARG A 47 8.00 1.96 3.73
C ARG A 47 6.89 2.64 2.92
N ALA A 48 5.77 2.96 3.56
CA ALA A 48 4.66 3.66 2.93
C ALA A 48 5.07 5.07 2.44
N ILE A 49 5.79 5.83 3.26
CA ILE A 49 6.30 7.16 2.89
C ILE A 49 7.29 7.06 1.73
N ALA A 50 8.23 6.12 1.78
CA ALA A 50 9.20 5.92 0.70
C ALA A 50 8.51 5.54 -0.62
N HIS A 51 7.44 4.75 -0.57
CA HIS A 51 6.62 4.40 -1.72
C HIS A 51 5.95 5.64 -2.35
N GLU A 52 5.24 6.44 -1.54
CA GLU A 52 4.60 7.67 -2.02
C GLU A 52 5.57 8.67 -2.62
N LEU A 53 6.75 8.84 -2.02
CA LEU A 53 7.79 9.71 -2.54
C LEU A 53 8.34 9.21 -3.89
N ARG A 54 8.49 7.88 -4.06
CA ARG A 54 8.91 7.29 -5.34
C ARG A 54 7.88 7.52 -6.44
N LEU A 55 6.59 7.29 -6.16
CA LEU A 55 5.52 7.52 -7.12
C LEU A 55 5.48 8.96 -7.64
N ARG A 56 5.77 9.93 -6.75
CA ARG A 56 5.81 11.36 -7.12
C ARG A 56 7.10 11.78 -7.82
N ALA A 57 8.20 11.05 -7.58
CA ALA A 57 9.50 11.33 -8.17
C ALA A 57 9.64 10.83 -9.61
N VAL A 58 8.80 9.87 -10.06
CA VAL A 58 8.76 9.47 -11.47
C VAL A 58 8.23 10.68 -12.26
N PRO A 59 9.07 11.32 -13.10
CA PRO A 59 8.57 12.35 -14.00
C PRO A 59 7.49 11.69 -14.84
N ARG A 60 6.29 12.27 -14.89
CA ARG A 60 5.32 11.98 -15.95
C ARG A 60 5.92 12.48 -17.26
N GLY A 61 6.94 11.77 -17.76
CA GLY A 61 7.46 11.95 -19.09
C GLY A 61 6.27 11.82 -20.01
N ARG A 62 6.05 12.84 -20.84
CA ARG A 62 5.11 12.75 -21.95
C ARG A 62 5.47 11.50 -22.73
N SER A 63 4.69 10.44 -22.57
CA SER A 63 4.79 9.25 -23.38
C SER A 63 4.61 9.69 -24.83
N GLU A 64 5.72 9.76 -25.57
CA GLU A 64 5.67 9.81 -27.02
C GLU A 64 4.85 8.60 -27.47
N THR A 65 3.73 8.91 -28.10
CA THR A 65 2.70 7.99 -28.58
C THR A 65 3.28 7.11 -29.69
N ARG A 66 4.15 6.16 -29.34
CA ARG A 66 4.30 4.96 -30.17
C ARG A 66 2.99 4.22 -30.02
N GLN A 67 2.17 4.24 -31.07
CA GLN A 67 0.94 3.48 -31.18
C GLN A 67 1.24 2.02 -30.86
N ARG A 68 0.99 1.64 -29.61
CA ARG A 68 1.03 0.24 -29.20
C ARG A 68 -0.21 -0.41 -29.83
N PRO A 69 -0.09 -1.60 -30.40
CA PRO A 69 -1.26 -2.34 -30.84
C PRO A 69 -2.20 -2.51 -29.66
N ALA A 70 -3.48 -2.22 -29.88
CA ALA A 70 -4.51 -2.40 -28.87
C ALA A 70 -4.50 -3.88 -28.43
N PRO A 71 -4.52 -4.16 -27.11
CA PRO A 71 -4.62 -5.53 -26.66
C PRO A 71 -5.95 -6.16 -27.11
N PRO A 72 -5.98 -7.49 -27.35
CA PRO A 72 -7.24 -8.19 -27.59
C PRO A 72 -8.21 -7.99 -26.42
N ALA A 73 -9.51 -8.05 -26.68
CA ALA A 73 -10.56 -7.71 -25.71
C ALA A 73 -10.51 -8.55 -24.41
N ASP A 74 -9.90 -9.74 -24.48
CA ASP A 74 -9.77 -10.70 -23.38
C ASP A 74 -8.31 -10.95 -22.96
N ALA A 75 -7.40 -10.02 -23.29
CA ALA A 75 -6.00 -10.17 -22.92
C ALA A 75 -5.82 -10.10 -21.39
N VAL A 76 -5.09 -11.06 -20.83
CA VAL A 76 -4.67 -11.06 -19.42
C VAL A 76 -3.22 -10.61 -19.33
N CYS A 77 -2.94 -9.64 -18.46
CA CYS A 77 -1.59 -9.11 -18.33
C CYS A 77 -0.69 -10.17 -17.67
N VAL A 78 0.45 -10.48 -18.28
CA VAL A 78 1.38 -11.51 -17.78
C VAL A 78 1.97 -11.15 -16.42
N ASN A 79 2.06 -9.84 -16.11
CA ASN A 79 2.62 -9.36 -14.87
C ASN A 79 1.61 -9.38 -13.72
N CYS A 80 0.49 -8.65 -13.86
CA CYS A 80 -0.49 -8.52 -12.77
C CYS A 80 -1.62 -9.56 -12.80
N GLN A 81 -1.71 -10.39 -13.85
CA GLN A 81 -2.75 -11.40 -14.07
C GLN A 81 -4.19 -10.85 -14.08
N GLN A 82 -4.35 -9.53 -14.23
CA GLN A 82 -5.65 -8.90 -14.36
C GLN A 82 -6.05 -8.81 -15.83
N ALA A 83 -7.36 -8.97 -16.08
CA ALA A 83 -7.96 -8.61 -17.35
C ALA A 83 -8.09 -7.08 -17.39
N HIS A 84 -7.53 -6.43 -18.40
CA HIS A 84 -7.72 -4.99 -18.60
C HIS A 84 -8.56 -4.76 -19.83
N ARG A 85 -9.45 -3.78 -19.74
CA ARG A 85 -10.07 -3.21 -20.94
C ARG A 85 -8.99 -2.43 -21.69
N ALA A 86 -9.12 -2.36 -23.01
CA ALA A 86 -8.15 -1.66 -23.87
C ALA A 86 -7.91 -0.19 -23.45
N THR A 87 -8.88 0.44 -22.78
CA THR A 87 -8.79 1.82 -22.26
C THR A 87 -7.91 1.97 -21.03
N ASP A 88 -7.63 0.87 -20.31
CA ASP A 88 -6.93 0.89 -19.02
C ASP A 88 -5.48 0.39 -19.15
N ALA A 89 -5.04 0.05 -20.37
CA ALA A 89 -3.74 -0.55 -20.66
C ALA A 89 -2.59 0.46 -20.75
N ASP A 90 -2.90 1.76 -20.81
CA ASP A 90 -1.91 2.85 -20.94
C ASP A 90 -1.28 3.28 -19.61
N GLY A 91 -1.66 2.64 -18.51
CA GLY A 91 -1.09 2.87 -17.18
C GLY A 91 0.13 2.00 -16.86
N PRO A 92 0.93 2.40 -15.86
CA PRO A 92 1.94 1.51 -15.30
C PRO A 92 1.27 0.27 -14.71
N CYS A 93 1.88 -0.89 -14.94
CA CYS A 93 1.42 -2.16 -14.39
C CYS A 93 2.11 -2.40 -13.05
N SER A 94 1.37 -2.31 -11.95
CA SER A 94 1.86 -2.74 -10.64
C SER A 94 1.63 -4.24 -10.45
N PHE A 95 2.67 -4.99 -10.09
CA PHE A 95 2.61 -6.44 -9.95
C PHE A 95 3.55 -6.98 -8.86
N HIS A 96 3.35 -8.24 -8.50
CA HIS A 96 4.21 -9.00 -7.61
C HIS A 96 5.13 -9.89 -8.46
N PRO A 97 6.46 -9.69 -8.45
CA PRO A 97 7.38 -10.51 -9.24
C PRO A 97 7.56 -11.93 -8.68
N GLY A 98 6.96 -12.24 -7.53
CA GLY A 98 6.92 -13.58 -6.96
C GLY A 98 5.69 -14.37 -7.39
N HIS A 99 5.43 -15.45 -6.67
CA HIS A 99 4.20 -16.24 -6.73
C HIS A 99 3.57 -16.34 -5.34
N ILE A 100 2.30 -16.74 -5.29
CA ILE A 100 1.60 -16.97 -4.02
C ILE A 100 1.97 -18.35 -3.50
N GLU A 101 2.45 -18.40 -2.26
CA GLU A 101 2.70 -19.61 -1.49
C GLU A 101 1.80 -19.64 -0.25
N ASP A 102 1.42 -20.83 0.18
CA ASP A 102 0.63 -21.06 1.40
C ASP A 102 1.56 -21.32 2.58
N ASP A 103 1.67 -20.33 3.48
CA ASP A 103 2.50 -20.42 4.68
C ASP A 103 1.64 -20.65 5.94
N MET A 104 2.08 -21.55 6.82
CA MET A 104 1.41 -21.84 8.08
C MET A 104 1.91 -20.91 9.19
N PHE A 105 1.01 -20.12 9.77
CA PHE A 105 1.30 -19.18 10.85
C PHE A 105 0.60 -19.59 12.14
N GLU A 106 1.34 -19.48 13.24
CA GLU A 106 0.78 -19.68 14.59
C GLU A 106 0.48 -18.34 15.25
N PHE A 107 -0.78 -18.16 15.64
CA PHE A 107 -1.26 -16.98 16.34
C PHE A 107 -1.57 -17.34 17.80
N LEU A 108 -1.16 -16.47 18.72
CA LEU A 108 -1.61 -16.52 20.11
C LEU A 108 -2.86 -15.67 20.25
N SER A 109 -3.99 -16.31 20.53
CA SER A 109 -5.24 -15.63 20.87
C SER A 109 -5.46 -15.70 22.38
N ARG A 110 -6.01 -14.65 22.98
CA ARG A 110 -6.46 -14.66 24.37
C ARG A 110 -7.97 -14.70 24.44
N THR A 111 -8.51 -15.65 25.18
CA THR A 111 -9.95 -15.68 25.47
C THR A 111 -10.30 -14.57 26.48
N PRO A 112 -11.59 -14.18 26.59
CA PRO A 112 -12.03 -13.20 27.60
C PRO A 112 -11.67 -13.60 29.03
N GLU A 113 -11.54 -14.91 29.30
CA GLU A 113 -11.13 -15.48 30.58
C GLU A 113 -9.60 -15.47 30.80
N GLY A 114 -8.83 -14.91 29.86
CA GLY A 114 -7.38 -14.76 29.96
C GLY A 114 -6.58 -16.01 29.60
N ARG A 115 -7.21 -17.04 29.02
CA ARG A 115 -6.50 -18.25 28.55
C ARG A 115 -5.83 -17.99 27.22
N GLU A 116 -4.59 -18.43 27.06
CA GLU A 116 -3.87 -18.36 25.78
C GLU A 116 -4.17 -19.59 24.93
N LEU A 117 -4.59 -19.37 23.68
CA LEU A 117 -4.93 -20.39 22.71
C LEU A 117 -4.03 -20.24 21.49
N ARG A 118 -3.31 -21.31 21.14
CA ARG A 118 -2.53 -21.37 19.89
C ARG A 118 -3.46 -21.73 18.74
N ILE A 119 -3.52 -20.86 17.75
CA ILE A 119 -4.33 -21.03 16.54
C ILE A 119 -3.38 -21.04 15.35
N SER A 120 -3.21 -22.20 14.71
CA SER A 120 -2.51 -22.30 13.44
C SER A 120 -3.47 -21.93 12.30
N ARG A 121 -3.06 -21.05 11.40
CA ARG A 121 -3.78 -20.72 10.16
C ARG A 121 -2.82 -20.73 8.99
N THR A 122 -3.26 -21.28 7.88
CA THR A 122 -2.59 -21.13 6.60
C THR A 122 -2.99 -19.80 5.98
N LEU A 123 -2.00 -18.98 5.63
CA LEU A 123 -2.20 -17.74 4.90
C LEU A 123 -1.44 -17.84 3.58
N ALA A 124 -2.16 -17.57 2.48
CA ALA A 124 -1.53 -17.27 1.22
C ALA A 124 -0.70 -15.98 1.38
N MET A 125 0.52 -15.95 0.86
CA MET A 125 1.36 -14.75 0.79
C MET A 125 2.20 -14.73 -0.49
N TRP A 126 2.53 -13.54 -0.98
CA TRP A 126 3.43 -13.40 -2.11
C TRP A 126 4.89 -13.57 -1.68
N THR A 127 5.66 -14.40 -2.37
CA THR A 127 7.09 -14.60 -2.07
C THR A 127 7.94 -13.32 -2.19
N CYS A 128 7.50 -12.34 -2.97
CA CYS A 128 8.19 -11.06 -3.09
C CYS A 128 7.90 -10.06 -1.96
N CYS A 129 6.89 -10.32 -1.11
CA CYS A 129 6.59 -9.49 0.05
C CYS A 129 5.92 -10.28 1.16
N ALA A 130 6.40 -10.13 2.39
CA ALA A 130 5.79 -10.70 3.61
C ALA A 130 4.44 -10.05 4.00
N GLU A 131 3.75 -9.46 3.03
CA GLU A 131 2.52 -8.72 3.19
C GLU A 131 1.32 -9.54 2.70
N ALA A 132 0.13 -9.15 3.17
CA ALA A 132 -1.09 -9.87 2.84
C ALA A 132 -1.36 -9.88 1.32
N PRO A 133 -2.01 -10.93 0.77
CA PRO A 133 -2.24 -11.11 -0.67
C PRO A 133 -2.93 -9.94 -1.37
N GLN A 134 -3.79 -9.23 -0.64
CA GLN A 134 -4.55 -8.09 -1.15
C GLN A 134 -3.74 -6.81 -1.29
N MET A 135 -2.46 -6.80 -0.89
CA MET A 135 -1.61 -5.62 -1.02
C MET A 135 -1.21 -5.40 -2.49
N PRO A 136 -1.16 -4.15 -2.94
CA PRO A 136 -0.77 -3.83 -4.32
C PRO A 136 0.64 -4.34 -4.63
N GLY A 137 0.86 -4.67 -5.90
CA GLY A 137 2.15 -5.11 -6.42
C GLY A 137 3.28 -4.13 -6.11
N ARG A 138 4.41 -4.64 -5.62
CA ARG A 138 5.56 -3.80 -5.26
C ARG A 138 6.45 -3.41 -6.44
N ALA A 139 6.37 -4.14 -7.54
CA ALA A 139 7.10 -3.83 -8.77
C ALA A 139 6.20 -3.09 -9.74
N GLU A 140 6.79 -2.17 -10.50
CA GLU A 140 6.10 -1.44 -11.55
C GLU A 140 6.76 -1.73 -12.90
N ALA A 141 5.95 -2.09 -13.89
CA ALA A 141 6.35 -2.08 -15.28
C ALA A 141 5.75 -0.85 -15.95
N ALA A 142 6.50 -0.25 -16.89
CA ALA A 142 6.08 0.93 -17.63
C ALA A 142 4.74 0.72 -18.37
N ALA A 143 4.39 -0.54 -18.67
CA ALA A 143 3.10 -0.89 -19.23
C ALA A 143 2.76 -2.36 -18.99
N HIS A 144 1.49 -2.72 -19.17
CA HIS A 144 1.03 -4.10 -19.19
C HIS A 144 1.68 -4.88 -20.34
N LEU A 145 1.95 -6.16 -20.08
CA LEU A 145 2.53 -7.12 -21.02
C LEU A 145 1.49 -8.18 -21.35
N TRP A 146 1.34 -8.50 -22.63
CA TRP A 146 0.37 -9.46 -23.14
C TRP A 146 1.14 -10.59 -23.84
N ARG A 147 0.69 -11.84 -23.68
CA ARG A 147 1.18 -12.93 -24.55
C ARG A 147 0.51 -12.77 -25.91
N ALA A 148 1.32 -12.74 -26.96
CA ALA A 148 0.83 -13.01 -28.30
C ALA A 148 0.70 -14.54 -28.41
N GLU A 149 -0.51 -15.02 -28.73
CA GLU A 149 -0.72 -16.42 -29.10
C GLU A 149 -0.11 -16.72 -30.47
#